data_AF-A0A1F3T4N7-F1
#
_entry.id   AF-A0A1F3T4N7-F1
#
_cell.length_a   1.000
_cell.length_b   1.000
_cell.length_c   1.000
_cell.angle_alpha   90.00
_cell.angle_beta   90.00
_cell.angle_gamma   90.00
#
_symmetry.space_group_name_H-M   'P 1'
#
loop_
_entity.id
_entity.type
_entity.pdbx_description
1 polymer ?
#
loop_
_entity_poly.entity_id
_entity_poly.type
_entity_poly.pdbx_seq_one_letter_code
_entity_poly.pdbx_strand_id
1 'polypeptide(L)'
;MRQVLGIIVLASSLCSIAVQAMDQEAAIDAVASFVQLKGAQLHEGTDEQGHCRVLIYGQAAESRDIWFEGTFQQKTGPVLGLAIPFMLSSSPEMALIESFRVSEGQISAEVAYPSQGGETRIQLTLRQDRDGHLSDAIYVTSSAKRICANLRRVL
;
A
#
# COMPACT_ATOMS: atom_id res chain seq x y z
N MET A 1 -48.27 30.75 -16.56
CA MET A 1 -46.87 31.04 -16.18
C MET A 1 -46.57 30.33 -14.87
N ARG A 2 -45.41 29.68 -14.78
CA ARG A 2 -44.86 28.90 -13.64
C ARG A 2 -45.37 27.46 -13.47
N GLN A 3 -44.62 26.51 -14.03
CA GLN A 3 -44.32 25.25 -13.34
C GLN A 3 -42.79 25.15 -13.25
N VAL A 4 -42.32 25.02 -12.02
CA VAL A 4 -40.91 25.04 -11.63
C VAL A 4 -40.30 23.69 -12.00
N LEU A 5 -39.30 23.72 -12.88
CA LEU A 5 -38.48 22.57 -13.24
C LEU A 5 -37.57 22.23 -12.06
N GLY A 6 -37.82 21.11 -11.38
CA GLY A 6 -36.96 20.59 -10.32
C GLY A 6 -35.65 20.09 -10.91
N ILE A 7 -34.55 20.78 -10.63
CA ILE A 7 -33.20 20.27 -10.89
C ILE A 7 -32.77 19.49 -9.64
N ILE A 8 -32.82 18.16 -9.74
CA ILE A 8 -32.08 17.26 -8.86
C ILE A 8 -30.71 17.10 -9.51
N VAL A 9 -29.69 17.77 -8.96
CA VAL A 9 -28.29 17.46 -9.29
C VAL A 9 -27.70 16.71 -8.12
N LEU A 10 -27.30 15.47 -8.41
CA LEU A 10 -26.65 14.53 -7.52
C LEU A 10 -25.43 15.18 -6.87
N ALA A 11 -25.45 15.28 -5.54
CA ALA A 11 -24.23 15.46 -4.76
C ALA A 11 -23.46 14.13 -4.82
N SER A 12 -22.43 14.07 -5.66
CA SER A 12 -21.40 13.02 -5.62
C SER A 12 -20.60 13.20 -4.34
N SER A 13 -21.11 12.62 -3.25
CA SER A 13 -20.43 12.49 -1.98
C SER A 13 -19.24 11.55 -2.15
N LEU A 14 -18.04 12.10 -2.32
CA LEU A 14 -16.79 11.41 -2.05
C LEU A 14 -16.76 11.09 -0.56
N CYS A 15 -17.30 9.93 -0.19
CA CYS A 15 -17.14 9.36 1.13
C CYS A 15 -15.67 9.02 1.33
N SER A 16 -14.90 9.98 1.84
CA SER A 16 -13.64 9.69 2.51
C SER A 16 -14.00 9.07 3.86
N ILE A 17 -14.21 7.75 3.88
CA ILE A 17 -14.45 7.04 5.13
C ILE A 17 -13.10 6.99 5.84
N ALA A 18 -12.89 7.88 6.80
CA ALA A 18 -11.84 7.70 7.80
C ALA A 18 -12.32 6.57 8.72
N VAL A 19 -11.93 5.33 8.40
CA VAL A 19 -12.27 4.17 9.23
C VAL A 19 -11.34 4.18 10.44
N GLN A 20 -11.85 4.61 11.59
CA GLN A 20 -11.16 4.50 12.89
C GLN A 20 -11.24 3.06 13.40
N ALA A 21 -10.12 2.58 13.97
CA ALA A 21 -9.92 1.24 14.53
C ALA A 21 -10.41 0.12 13.61
N MET A 22 -9.76 0.00 12.46
CA MET A 22 -10.10 -1.04 11.52
C MET A 22 -9.64 -2.41 12.03
N ASP A 23 -10.51 -3.40 11.92
CA ASP A 23 -10.15 -4.80 12.01
C ASP A 23 -8.95 -5.07 11.08
N GLN A 24 -7.84 -5.56 11.64
CA GLN A 24 -6.62 -5.77 10.87
C GLN A 24 -6.87 -6.76 9.73
N GLU A 25 -7.76 -7.73 9.95
CA GLU A 25 -8.16 -8.69 8.90
C GLU A 25 -8.87 -7.99 7.74
N ALA A 26 -9.77 -7.04 8.03
CA ALA A 26 -10.43 -6.26 6.99
C ALA A 26 -9.44 -5.40 6.19
N ALA A 27 -8.38 -4.88 6.84
CA ALA A 27 -7.31 -4.14 6.17
C ALA A 27 -6.55 -5.03 5.19
N ILE A 28 -6.20 -6.22 5.66
CA ILE A 28 -5.52 -7.26 4.88
C ILE A 28 -6.39 -7.67 3.68
N ASP A 29 -7.68 -7.91 3.88
CA ASP A 29 -8.62 -8.27 2.80
C ASP A 29 -8.81 -7.15 1.77
N ALA A 30 -8.90 -5.90 2.23
CA ALA A 30 -8.98 -4.75 1.36
C ALA A 30 -7.72 -4.62 0.48
N VAL A 31 -6.54 -4.83 1.07
CA VAL A 31 -5.26 -4.80 0.34
C VAL A 31 -5.15 -5.96 -0.64
N ALA A 32 -5.43 -7.19 -0.21
CA ALA A 32 -5.39 -8.37 -1.09
C ALA A 32 -6.32 -8.19 -2.30
N SER A 33 -7.51 -7.64 -2.07
CA SER A 33 -8.47 -7.33 -3.14
C SER A 33 -7.95 -6.23 -4.06
N PHE A 34 -7.39 -5.15 -3.49
CA PHE A 34 -6.83 -4.04 -4.24
C PHE A 34 -5.71 -4.50 -5.18
N VAL A 35 -4.72 -5.25 -4.69
CA VAL A 35 -3.62 -5.76 -5.53
C VAL A 35 -3.99 -7.04 -6.31
N GLN A 36 -5.23 -7.52 -6.21
CA GLN A 36 -5.71 -8.75 -6.84
C GLN A 36 -4.80 -9.95 -6.55
N LEU A 37 -4.42 -10.14 -5.28
CA LEU A 37 -3.42 -11.11 -4.85
C LEU A 37 -3.94 -12.54 -5.06
N LYS A 38 -3.30 -13.30 -5.96
CA LYS A 38 -3.58 -14.73 -6.22
C LYS A 38 -2.39 -15.64 -5.93
N GLY A 39 -1.32 -15.08 -5.39
CA GLY A 39 0.01 -15.66 -5.23
C GLY A 39 1.05 -14.56 -5.13
N ALA A 40 2.33 -14.90 -5.01
CA ALA A 40 3.40 -13.91 -5.03
C ALA A 40 3.40 -13.13 -6.36
N GLN A 41 3.55 -11.82 -6.27
CA GLN A 41 3.64 -10.90 -7.41
C GLN A 41 4.94 -10.11 -7.32
N LEU A 42 5.69 -10.05 -8.42
CA LEU A 42 6.86 -9.19 -8.51
C LEU A 42 6.58 -8.06 -9.48
N HIS A 43 6.82 -6.83 -9.03
CA HIS A 43 6.72 -5.63 -9.85
C HIS A 43 8.10 -4.98 -9.99
N GLU A 44 8.39 -4.45 -11.18
CA GLU A 44 9.58 -3.64 -11.43
C GLU A 44 9.15 -2.22 -11.78
N GLY A 45 9.90 -1.23 -11.30
CA GLY A 45 9.66 0.18 -11.59
C GLY A 45 10.95 0.98 -11.48
N THR A 46 10.79 2.28 -11.31
CA THR A 46 11.90 3.22 -11.13
C THR A 46 11.62 4.21 -10.02
N ASP A 47 12.69 4.67 -9.39
CA ASP A 47 12.66 5.83 -8.49
C ASP A 47 13.70 6.87 -8.92
N GLU A 48 13.87 7.91 -8.10
CA GLU A 48 14.85 8.97 -8.37
C GLU A 48 16.29 8.44 -8.46
N GLN A 49 16.58 7.36 -7.72
CA GLN A 49 17.93 6.79 -7.59
C GLN A 49 18.21 5.69 -8.59
N GLY A 50 17.22 5.04 -9.20
CA GLY A 50 17.41 3.96 -10.16
C GLY A 50 16.24 3.01 -10.30
N HIS A 51 16.55 1.71 -10.42
CA HIS A 51 15.54 0.67 -10.53
C HIS A 51 15.01 0.29 -9.16
N CYS A 52 13.74 -0.08 -9.09
CA CYS A 52 13.15 -0.63 -7.88
C CYS A 52 12.31 -1.85 -8.21
N ARG A 53 12.18 -2.72 -7.21
CA ARG A 53 11.34 -3.91 -7.27
C ARG A 53 10.44 -3.95 -6.05
N VAL A 54 9.21 -4.38 -6.24
CA VAL A 54 8.25 -4.58 -5.16
C VAL A 54 7.76 -6.02 -5.25
N LEU A 55 8.09 -6.82 -4.25
CA LEU A 55 7.55 -8.16 -4.08
C LEU A 55 6.34 -8.09 -3.14
N ILE A 56 5.20 -8.62 -3.59
CA ILE A 56 3.95 -8.66 -2.82
C ILE A 56 3.54 -10.11 -2.67
N TYR A 57 3.36 -10.59 -1.45
CA TYR A 57 2.95 -11.98 -1.21
C TYR A 57 2.20 -12.13 0.11
N GLY A 58 1.32 -13.12 0.16
CA GLY A 58 0.72 -13.59 1.41
C GLY A 58 1.52 -14.75 1.98
N GLN A 59 1.62 -14.85 3.30
CA GLN A 59 2.04 -16.09 3.96
C GLN A 59 0.82 -16.96 4.26
N ALA A 60 0.97 -18.29 4.22
CA ALA A 60 -0.08 -19.23 4.60
C ALA A 60 0.42 -20.21 5.67
N ALA A 61 -0.31 -20.27 6.79
CA ALA A 61 -0.76 -21.49 7.48
C ALA A 61 -1.63 -21.15 8.71
N GLU A 62 -1.34 -20.05 9.42
CA GLU A 62 -2.07 -19.67 10.65
C GLU A 62 -2.30 -18.16 10.84
N SER A 63 -1.54 -17.29 10.16
CA SER A 63 -1.73 -15.82 10.15
C SER A 63 -2.14 -15.32 8.77
N ARG A 64 -3.05 -14.32 8.72
CA ARG A 64 -3.42 -13.65 7.47
C ARG A 64 -2.49 -12.46 7.28
N ASP A 65 -1.27 -12.69 6.81
CA ASP A 65 -0.28 -11.62 6.65
C ASP A 65 -0.01 -11.33 5.16
N ILE A 66 0.14 -10.04 4.82
CA ILE A 66 0.59 -9.59 3.50
C ILE A 66 1.90 -8.83 3.66
N TRP A 67 2.89 -9.27 2.91
CA TRP A 67 4.21 -8.67 2.84
C TRP A 67 4.39 -7.84 1.56
N PHE A 68 5.06 -6.71 1.72
CA PHE A 68 5.50 -5.79 0.69
C PHE A 68 6.98 -5.51 0.89
N GLU A 69 7.82 -6.07 0.03
CA GLU A 69 9.27 -5.87 0.08
C GLU A 69 9.70 -4.95 -1.06
N GLY A 70 10.00 -3.70 -0.73
CA GLY A 70 10.54 -2.73 -1.67
C GLY A 70 12.06 -2.81 -1.71
N THR A 71 12.65 -3.22 -2.82
CA THR A 71 14.09 -3.19 -3.05
C THR A 71 14.45 -2.07 -4.01
N PHE A 72 15.25 -1.09 -3.57
CA PHE A 72 15.57 0.09 -4.37
C PHE A 72 17.07 0.17 -4.70
N GLN A 73 17.40 -0.02 -5.97
CA GLN A 73 18.77 -0.03 -6.49
C GLN A 73 19.21 1.33 -7.00
N GLN A 74 20.45 1.72 -6.71
CA GLN A 74 21.05 2.95 -7.21
C GLN A 74 21.55 2.81 -8.67
N LYS A 75 21.54 3.92 -9.42
CA LYS A 75 22.05 4.07 -10.80
C LYS A 75 23.56 3.85 -10.92
N THR A 76 24.30 3.95 -9.82
CA THR A 76 25.76 4.07 -9.78
C THR A 76 26.51 2.74 -9.81
N GLY A 77 25.82 1.59 -9.86
CA GLY A 77 26.48 0.29 -9.98
C GLY A 77 25.86 -0.81 -9.12
N PRO A 78 26.44 -2.02 -9.15
CA PRO A 78 25.71 -3.21 -8.76
C PRO A 78 25.63 -3.35 -7.23
N VAL A 79 24.41 -3.64 -6.73
CA VAL A 79 24.07 -4.32 -5.46
C VAL A 79 23.83 -3.48 -4.19
N LEU A 80 23.98 -2.16 -4.15
CA LEU A 80 23.48 -1.39 -2.99
C LEU A 80 21.98 -1.07 -3.14
N GLY A 81 21.17 -2.11 -2.93
CA GLY A 81 19.72 -2.01 -2.83
C GLY A 81 19.30 -1.74 -1.38
N LEU A 82 18.53 -0.68 -1.12
CA LEU A 82 17.85 -0.54 0.16
C LEU A 82 16.59 -1.41 0.13
N ALA A 83 16.51 -2.41 1.00
CA ALA A 83 15.28 -3.16 1.24
C ALA A 83 14.43 -2.43 2.29
N ILE A 84 13.17 -2.16 1.95
CA ILE A 84 12.17 -1.61 2.86
C ILE A 84 11.04 -2.65 2.98
N PRO A 85 11.06 -3.49 4.03
CA PRO A 85 9.96 -4.40 4.30
C PRO A 85 8.78 -3.65 4.92
N PHE A 86 7.58 -4.03 4.52
CA PHE A 86 6.32 -3.60 5.11
C PHE A 86 5.37 -4.80 5.16
N MET A 87 4.78 -5.07 6.31
CA MET A 87 3.85 -6.16 6.56
C MET A 87 2.55 -5.62 7.14
N LEU A 88 1.42 -6.06 6.59
CA LEU A 88 0.14 -6.03 7.28
C LEU A 88 -0.08 -7.39 7.92
N SER A 89 -0.39 -7.41 9.22
CA SER A 89 -0.65 -8.64 9.95
C SER A 89 -1.98 -8.60 10.67
N SER A 90 -2.63 -9.76 10.81
CA SER A 90 -3.79 -9.94 11.66
C SER A 90 -3.42 -9.90 13.16
N SER A 91 -2.15 -10.12 13.48
CA SER A 91 -1.59 -10.15 14.84
C SER A 91 -1.01 -8.79 15.27
N PRO A 92 -1.68 -8.02 16.15
CA PRO A 92 -1.22 -6.69 16.56
C PRO A 92 0.11 -6.71 17.33
N GLU A 93 0.46 -7.86 17.94
CA GLU A 93 1.76 -8.10 18.56
C GLU A 93 2.92 -8.15 17.57
N MET A 94 2.65 -8.43 16.28
CA MET A 94 3.66 -8.43 15.22
C MET A 94 3.70 -7.10 14.47
N ALA A 95 2.52 -6.55 14.15
CA ALA A 95 2.37 -5.30 13.43
C ALA A 95 1.02 -4.69 13.77
N LEU A 96 1.03 -3.50 14.38
CA LEU A 96 -0.18 -2.76 14.71
C LEU A 96 -0.52 -1.79 13.57
N ILE A 97 -1.69 -1.96 12.96
CA ILE A 97 -2.20 -1.02 11.95
C ILE A 97 -2.75 0.23 12.67
N GLU A 98 -1.98 1.31 12.68
CA GLU A 98 -2.35 2.58 13.33
C GLU A 98 -3.33 3.40 12.48
N SER A 99 -3.18 3.34 11.15
CA SER A 99 -4.13 3.97 10.23
C SER A 99 -4.28 3.19 8.93
N PHE A 100 -5.51 3.16 8.41
CA PHE A 100 -5.82 2.56 7.12
C PHE A 100 -6.84 3.40 6.36
N ARG A 101 -6.59 3.64 5.08
CA ARG A 101 -7.45 4.44 4.21
C ARG A 101 -7.57 3.78 2.84
N VAL A 102 -8.79 3.72 2.35
CA VAL A 102 -9.12 3.29 0.99
C VAL A 102 -9.81 4.44 0.28
N SER A 103 -9.35 4.74 -0.93
CA SER A 103 -10.01 5.64 -1.85
C SER A 103 -9.96 5.06 -3.27
N GLU A 104 -10.65 5.69 -4.21
CA GLU A 104 -10.59 5.27 -5.61
C GLU A 104 -9.14 5.28 -6.11
N GLY A 105 -8.67 4.11 -6.56
CA GLY A 105 -7.31 3.93 -7.09
C GLY A 105 -6.17 4.06 -6.06
N GLN A 106 -6.45 4.10 -4.75
CA GLN A 106 -5.39 4.21 -3.73
C GLN A 106 -5.73 3.52 -2.41
N ILE A 107 -4.75 2.83 -1.83
CA ILE A 107 -4.75 2.39 -0.43
C ILE A 107 -3.55 3.02 0.29
N SER A 108 -3.75 3.45 1.53
CA SER A 108 -2.67 3.85 2.44
C SER A 108 -2.82 3.15 3.78
N ALA A 109 -1.72 2.63 4.29
CA ALA A 109 -1.64 2.00 5.60
C ALA A 109 -0.41 2.52 6.36
N GLU A 110 -0.57 2.84 7.63
CA GLU A 110 0.52 3.12 8.57
C GLU A 110 0.55 2.02 9.62
N VAL A 111 1.74 1.45 9.81
CA VAL A 111 1.97 0.30 10.67
C VAL A 111 3.11 0.59 11.64
N ALA A 112 2.87 0.24 12.89
CA ALA A 112 3.85 0.23 13.96
C ALA A 112 4.39 -1.20 14.17
N TYR A 113 5.71 -1.36 14.11
CA TYR A 113 6.42 -2.62 14.39
C TYR A 113 7.18 -2.53 15.70
N PRO A 114 7.08 -3.55 16.58
CA PRO A 114 7.96 -3.67 17.72
C PRO A 114 9.43 -3.85 17.26
N SER A 115 10.36 -3.14 17.90
CA SER A 115 11.80 -3.27 17.64
C SER A 115 12.58 -3.18 18.96
N GLN A 116 13.83 -3.65 18.98
CA GLN A 116 14.66 -3.65 20.18
C GLN A 116 14.92 -2.25 20.77
N GLY A 117 14.75 -1.18 19.97
CA GLY A 117 14.93 0.21 20.37
C GLY A 117 13.63 1.01 20.56
N GLY A 118 12.46 0.34 20.55
CA GLY A 118 11.15 0.98 20.60
C GLY A 118 10.28 0.58 19.41
N GLU A 119 9.46 1.50 18.91
CA GLU A 119 8.54 1.24 17.81
C GLU A 119 9.06 1.84 16.50
N THR A 120 9.02 1.06 15.42
CA THR A 120 9.29 1.55 14.06
C THR A 120 7.97 1.78 13.34
N ARG A 121 7.72 3.01 12.90
CA ARG A 121 6.56 3.34 12.07
C ARG A 121 6.94 3.37 10.59
N ILE A 122 6.14 2.68 9.77
CA ILE A 122 6.26 2.71 8.32
C ILE A 122 4.87 2.95 7.73
N GLN A 123 4.79 3.86 6.76
CA GLN A 123 3.60 4.05 5.95
C GLN A 123 3.85 3.51 4.54
N LEU A 124 2.90 2.74 4.03
CA LEU A 124 2.83 2.31 2.64
C LEU A 124 1.60 2.93 1.98
N THR A 125 1.79 3.56 0.83
CA THR A 125 0.70 3.93 -0.08
C THR A 125 0.85 3.18 -1.39
N LEU A 126 -0.20 2.50 -1.82
CA LEU A 126 -0.31 1.84 -3.11
C LEU A 126 -1.26 2.63 -4.00
N ARG A 127 -0.91 2.80 -5.27
CA ARG A 127 -1.77 3.44 -6.27
C ARG A 127 -1.99 2.53 -7.45
N GLN A 128 -3.17 2.66 -8.04
CA GLN A 128 -3.50 2.04 -9.31
C GLN A 128 -3.59 3.08 -10.42
N ASP A 129 -3.33 2.65 -11.65
CA ASP A 129 -3.71 3.40 -12.83
C ASP A 129 -5.22 3.27 -13.13
N ARG A 130 -5.65 3.86 -14.25
CA ARG A 130 -7.07 3.85 -14.66
C ARG A 130 -7.57 2.46 -15.05
N ASP A 131 -6.67 1.54 -15.37
CA ASP A 131 -6.98 0.17 -15.76
C ASP A 131 -6.97 -0.78 -14.54
N GLY A 132 -6.71 -0.24 -13.34
CA GLY A 132 -6.68 -1.00 -12.08
C GLY A 132 -5.38 -1.75 -11.86
N HIS A 133 -4.30 -1.43 -12.60
CA HIS A 133 -2.99 -2.01 -12.37
C HIS A 133 -2.20 -1.21 -11.35
N LEU A 134 -1.46 -1.89 -10.47
CA LEU A 134 -0.58 -1.22 -9.50
C LEU A 134 0.44 -0.36 -10.25
N SER A 135 0.40 0.94 -10.04
CA SER A 135 1.22 1.94 -10.74
C SER A 135 2.36 2.47 -9.87
N ASP A 136 2.09 2.72 -8.59
CA ASP A 136 3.09 3.22 -7.63
C ASP A 136 3.00 2.49 -6.30
N ALA A 137 4.17 2.30 -5.67
CA ALA A 137 4.30 1.95 -4.26
C ALA A 137 5.19 3.00 -3.56
N ILE A 138 4.62 3.68 -2.57
CA ILE A 138 5.26 4.77 -1.83
C ILE A 138 5.50 4.31 -0.40
N TYR A 139 6.76 4.29 0.00
CA TYR A 139 7.19 3.95 1.35
C TYR A 139 7.64 5.22 2.06
N VAL A 140 7.16 5.42 3.28
CA VAL A 140 7.60 6.49 4.18
C VAL A 140 8.01 5.86 5.50
N THR A 141 9.25 6.10 5.91
CA THR A 141 9.78 5.76 7.24
C THR A 141 10.14 7.06 7.96
N SER A 142 10.58 6.97 9.21
CA SER A 142 11.09 8.13 9.97
C SER A 142 12.32 8.80 9.32
N SER A 143 13.06 8.08 8.47
CA SER A 143 14.33 8.55 7.90
C SER A 143 14.32 8.72 6.38
N ALA A 144 13.33 8.15 5.68
CA ALA A 144 13.31 8.16 4.22
C ALA A 144 11.90 8.12 3.65
N LYS A 145 11.75 8.70 2.45
CA LYS A 145 10.61 8.48 1.56
C LYS A 145 11.14 7.93 0.24
N ARG A 146 10.58 6.80 -0.22
CA ARG A 146 10.90 6.19 -1.50
C ARG A 146 9.64 5.91 -2.28
N ILE A 147 9.68 6.13 -3.58
CA ILE A 147 8.55 5.92 -4.48
C ILE A 147 9.03 4.99 -5.59
N CYS A 148 8.52 3.77 -5.63
CA CYS A 148 8.70 2.91 -6.78
C CYS A 148 7.55 3.18 -7.75
N ALA A 149 7.83 3.98 -8.77
CA ALA A 149 6.85 4.43 -9.76
C ALA A 149 6.91 3.62 -11.05
N ASN A 150 5.85 3.73 -11.85
CA ASN A 150 5.69 3.04 -13.14
C ASN A 150 5.85 1.52 -12.99
N LEU A 151 5.25 0.97 -11.93
CA LEU A 151 5.30 -0.44 -11.63
C LEU A 151 4.68 -1.25 -12.76
N ARG A 152 5.44 -2.22 -13.26
CA ARG A 152 4.96 -3.26 -14.16
C ARG A 152 5.13 -4.61 -13.52
N ARG A 153 4.10 -5.44 -13.58
CA ARG A 153 4.17 -6.81 -13.09
C ARG A 153 5.09 -7.64 -14.00
N VAL A 154 6.01 -8.40 -13.39
CA VAL A 154 6.95 -9.30 -14.07
C VAL A 154 6.83 -10.75 -13.62
N LEU A 155 6.10 -11.01 -12.53
CA LEU A 155 5.68 -12.32 -12.03
C LEU A 155 4.27 -12.21 -11.45
#